data_AF-A0A820KJQ2-F1
#
_entry.id   AF-A0A820KJQ2-F1
#
_cell.length_a   1.000
_cell.length_b   1.000
_cell.length_c   1.000
_cell.angle_alpha   90.00
_cell.angle_beta   90.00
_cell.angle_gamma   90.00
#
_symmetry.space_group_name_H-M   'P 1'
#
loop_
_entity.id
_entity.type
_entity.pdbx_description
1 polymer ?
#
loop_
_entity_poly.entity_id
_entity_poly.type
_entity_poly.pdbx_seq_one_letter_code
_entity_poly.pdbx_strand_id
1 'polypeptide(L)'
;MVRLRRIRRNPFRLSLLSKILVLIFILWQLFNWYSISKTDSLEIIQWSGIPIYVPNIPKHIIQTSKSSSDVNIAANSFIRLNPTYQYIHYNDSIAENFVRRTMPDYIYQTYILLHEPVMKADYFRYIVLLVKGGIYTDMDTICLQPIDTWIKGIIMNRTGLIIGIEADASLWDVWQGDYARQIQFVQWTIAAAPGHPILYEIG
;
A
#
# COMPACT_ATOMS: atom_id res chain seq x y z
N MET A 1 69.60 7.46 -42.88
CA MET A 1 69.06 6.34 -42.08
C MET A 1 68.34 6.94 -40.87
N VAL A 2 67.00 7.05 -40.91
CA VAL A 2 66.20 7.72 -39.86
C VAL A 2 65.70 6.69 -38.85
N ARG A 3 65.98 6.90 -37.56
CA ARG A 3 65.60 6.01 -36.45
C ARG A 3 64.36 6.60 -35.75
N LEU A 4 63.22 5.91 -35.79
CA LEU A 4 62.02 6.28 -35.02
C LEU A 4 61.90 5.40 -33.77
N ARG A 5 61.60 6.01 -32.61
CA ARG A 5 61.41 5.35 -31.32
C ARG A 5 59.96 5.45 -30.88
N ARG A 6 59.31 4.31 -30.63
CA ARG A 6 57.92 4.22 -30.14
C ARG A 6 57.88 4.40 -28.61
N ILE A 7 57.15 5.41 -28.12
CA ILE A 7 56.87 5.58 -26.68
C ILE A 7 55.68 4.68 -26.32
N ARG A 8 55.88 3.70 -25.43
CA ARG A 8 54.79 2.94 -24.81
C ARG A 8 54.15 3.81 -23.72
N ARG A 9 52.84 4.14 -23.85
CA ARG A 9 52.07 4.73 -22.76
C ARG A 9 51.93 3.70 -21.63
N ASN A 10 52.33 4.05 -20.41
CA ASN A 10 52.12 3.22 -19.23
C ASN A 10 50.61 3.05 -18.97
N PRO A 11 50.11 1.83 -18.68
CA PRO A 11 48.73 1.66 -18.25
C PRO A 11 48.54 2.38 -16.91
N PHE A 12 47.44 3.14 -16.78
CA PHE A 12 47.09 3.91 -15.59
C PHE A 12 47.13 3.01 -14.33
N ARG A 13 48.17 3.17 -13.50
CA ARG A 13 48.24 2.55 -12.17
C ARG A 13 47.48 3.43 -11.18
N LEU A 14 46.26 3.03 -10.87
CA LEU A 14 45.46 3.62 -9.80
C LEU A 14 46.17 3.48 -8.44
N SER A 15 46.19 4.56 -7.66
CA SER A 15 46.78 4.59 -6.31
C SER A 15 46.01 3.68 -5.34
N LEU A 16 46.63 3.23 -4.24
CA LEU A 16 45.98 2.40 -3.23
C LEU A 16 44.67 3.04 -2.71
N LEU A 17 44.69 4.37 -2.49
CA LEU A 17 43.52 5.16 -2.10
C LEU A 17 42.37 5.06 -3.09
N SER A 18 42.64 5.18 -4.40
CA SER A 18 41.60 5.06 -5.42
C SER A 18 40.97 3.67 -5.49
N LYS A 19 41.74 2.61 -5.20
CA LYS A 19 41.19 1.24 -5.10
C LYS A 19 40.30 1.06 -3.87
N ILE A 20 40.67 1.66 -2.73
CA ILE A 20 39.86 1.64 -1.51
C ILE A 20 38.53 2.37 -1.71
N LEU A 21 38.54 3.54 -2.36
CA LEU A 21 37.31 4.29 -2.65
C LEU A 21 36.35 3.51 -3.57
N VAL A 22 36.88 2.84 -4.59
CA VAL A 22 36.09 1.96 -5.46
C VAL A 22 35.48 0.80 -4.67
N LEU A 23 36.24 0.19 -3.75
CA LEU A 23 35.73 -0.90 -2.92
C LEU A 23 34.63 -0.41 -1.96
N ILE A 24 34.79 0.74 -1.32
CA ILE A 24 33.76 1.35 -0.45
C ILE A 24 32.48 1.63 -1.26
N PHE A 25 32.62 2.19 -2.47
CA PHE A 25 31.47 2.43 -3.34
C PHE A 25 30.75 1.13 -3.72
N ILE A 26 31.48 0.08 -4.09
CA ILE A 26 30.88 -1.24 -4.40
C ILE A 26 30.18 -1.82 -3.17
N LEU A 27 30.81 -1.77 -1.99
CA LEU A 27 30.21 -2.26 -0.76
C LEU A 27 28.95 -1.47 -0.37
N TRP A 28 28.95 -0.15 -0.59
CA TRP A 28 27.77 0.69 -0.40
C TRP A 28 26.65 0.34 -1.38
N GLN A 29 26.97 0.08 -2.66
CA GLN A 29 26.00 -0.38 -3.65
C GLN A 29 25.42 -1.75 -3.28
N LEU A 30 26.25 -2.69 -2.84
CA LEU A 30 25.81 -4.02 -2.40
C LEU A 30 24.95 -3.95 -1.12
N PHE A 31 25.29 -3.06 -0.18
CA PHE A 31 24.51 -2.85 1.03
C PHE A 31 23.16 -2.19 0.73
N ASN A 32 23.12 -1.19 -0.15
CA ASN A 32 21.86 -0.60 -0.62
C ASN A 32 21.01 -1.61 -1.38
N TRP A 33 21.60 -2.38 -2.29
CA TRP A 33 20.91 -3.46 -3.00
C TRP A 33 20.34 -4.50 -2.04
N TYR A 34 21.14 -4.94 -1.06
CA TYR A 34 20.70 -5.88 -0.03
C TYR A 34 19.56 -5.30 0.82
N SER A 35 19.65 -4.02 1.19
CA SER A 35 18.61 -3.34 1.97
C SER A 35 17.30 -3.24 1.17
N ILE A 36 17.38 -2.84 -0.11
CA ILE A 36 16.24 -2.81 -1.05
C ILE A 36 15.62 -4.20 -1.20
N SER A 37 16.44 -5.24 -1.37
CA SER A 37 15.95 -6.63 -1.51
C SER A 37 15.23 -7.17 -0.27
N LYS A 38 15.54 -6.62 0.92
CA LYS A 38 14.88 -6.98 2.18
C LYS A 38 13.58 -6.20 2.37
N THR A 39 13.46 -5.00 1.82
CA THR A 39 12.18 -4.29 1.72
C THR A 39 11.25 -4.96 0.70
N ASP A 40 11.82 -5.53 -0.36
CA ASP A 40 11.13 -6.33 -1.38
C ASP A 40 10.91 -7.80 -0.99
N SER A 41 11.37 -8.28 0.16
CA SER A 41 11.10 -9.65 0.63
C SER A 41 9.68 -9.83 1.17
N LEU A 42 8.73 -9.05 0.65
CA LEU A 42 7.33 -9.41 0.59
C LEU A 42 7.28 -10.72 -0.20
N GLU A 43 6.73 -11.78 0.39
CA GLU A 43 6.51 -13.07 -0.26
C GLU A 43 6.05 -12.88 -1.72
N ILE A 44 6.50 -13.74 -2.62
CA ILE A 44 6.06 -13.76 -4.02
C ILE A 44 4.56 -14.10 -4.01
N ILE A 45 3.70 -13.10 -3.87
CA ILE A 45 2.25 -13.26 -4.00
C ILE A 45 1.96 -13.25 -5.50
N GLN A 46 2.10 -14.42 -6.12
CA GLN A 46 1.41 -14.72 -7.36
C GLN A 46 -0.02 -15.14 -6.98
N TRP A 47 -1.02 -14.78 -7.79
CA TRP A 47 -2.42 -15.14 -7.55
C TRP A 47 -2.54 -16.64 -7.19
N SER A 48 -2.91 -16.91 -5.95
CA SER A 48 -3.07 -18.24 -5.38
C SER A 48 -4.51 -18.50 -4.94
N GLY A 49 -5.43 -17.63 -5.34
CA GLY A 49 -6.79 -17.54 -4.82
C GLY A 49 -6.92 -16.46 -3.73
N ILE A 50 -8.15 -16.21 -3.31
CA ILE A 50 -8.43 -15.26 -2.24
C ILE A 50 -8.14 -15.97 -0.90
N PRO A 51 -7.53 -15.29 0.09
CA PRO A 51 -7.23 -15.91 1.37
C PRO A 51 -8.47 -16.51 2.04
N ILE A 52 -8.27 -17.62 2.75
CA ILE A 52 -9.32 -18.20 3.60
C ILE A 52 -9.66 -17.18 4.68
N TYR A 53 -10.95 -16.83 4.77
CA TYR A 53 -11.45 -15.90 5.78
C TYR A 53 -11.20 -16.44 7.19
N VAL A 54 -10.49 -15.65 7.99
CA VAL A 54 -10.38 -15.83 9.44
C VAL A 54 -10.65 -14.46 10.08
N PRO A 55 -11.62 -14.34 11.00
CA PRO A 55 -11.98 -13.06 11.62
C PRO A 55 -10.86 -12.57 12.55
N ASN A 56 -9.90 -11.86 11.95
CA ASN A 56 -8.78 -11.20 12.60
C ASN A 56 -8.24 -10.11 11.66
N ILE A 57 -8.36 -8.84 12.04
CA ILE A 57 -7.90 -7.71 11.23
C ILE A 57 -6.39 -7.51 11.46
N PRO A 58 -5.54 -7.63 10.41
CA PRO A 58 -4.11 -7.39 10.54
C PRO A 58 -3.77 -5.94 10.93
N LYS A 59 -2.71 -5.76 11.73
CA LYS A 59 -2.25 -4.44 12.20
C LYS A 59 -1.39 -3.69 11.17
N HIS A 60 -1.97 -3.40 10.00
CA HIS A 60 -1.37 -2.47 9.05
C HIS A 60 -2.37 -1.42 8.57
N ILE A 61 -1.85 -0.23 8.27
CA ILE A 61 -2.60 0.93 7.82
C ILE A 61 -2.18 1.19 6.38
N ILE A 62 -3.16 1.24 5.49
CA ILE A 62 -3.00 1.31 4.05
C ILE A 62 -3.61 2.63 3.58
N GLN A 63 -2.82 3.44 2.90
CA GLN A 63 -3.29 4.64 2.21
C GLN A 63 -2.79 4.63 0.78
N THR A 64 -3.51 5.30 -0.12
CA THR A 64 -3.12 5.47 -1.52
C THR A 64 -3.05 6.93 -1.91
N SER A 65 -2.10 7.29 -2.75
CA SER A 65 -2.05 8.60 -3.42
C SER A 65 -1.33 8.48 -4.76
N LYS A 66 -1.24 9.59 -5.51
CA LYS A 66 -0.56 9.58 -6.80
C LYS A 66 0.95 9.34 -6.65
N SER A 67 1.59 9.94 -5.64
CA SER A 67 3.04 9.89 -5.44
C SER A 67 3.43 9.52 -4.02
N SER A 68 4.54 8.79 -3.87
CA SER A 68 5.15 8.44 -2.57
C SER A 68 5.56 9.64 -1.70
N SER A 69 5.67 10.83 -2.29
CA SER A 69 5.94 12.09 -1.58
C SER A 69 4.74 12.62 -0.79
N ASP A 70 3.54 12.06 -0.97
CA ASP A 70 2.29 12.67 -0.49
C ASP A 70 1.94 12.30 0.96
N VAL A 71 2.87 11.69 1.72
CA VAL A 71 2.67 11.44 3.14
C VAL A 71 2.55 12.77 3.88
N ASN A 72 1.30 13.15 4.16
CA ASN A 72 0.92 14.47 4.65
C ASN A 72 0.66 14.45 6.18
N ILE A 73 0.11 15.55 6.69
CA ILE A 73 -0.24 15.69 8.11
C ILE A 73 -1.27 14.62 8.54
N ALA A 74 -2.21 14.29 7.65
CA ALA A 74 -3.26 13.31 7.88
C ALA A 74 -2.67 11.90 8.01
N ALA A 75 -1.83 11.46 7.07
CA ALA A 75 -1.11 10.19 7.17
C ALA A 75 -0.26 10.09 8.44
N ASN A 76 0.45 11.17 8.78
CA ASN A 76 1.25 11.21 10.01
C ASN A 76 0.40 11.12 11.29
N SER A 77 -0.87 11.52 11.28
CA SER A 77 -1.75 11.34 12.45
C SER A 77 -2.02 9.86 12.72
N PHE A 78 -2.22 9.04 11.68
CA PHE A 78 -2.38 7.59 11.81
C PHE A 78 -1.10 6.93 12.33
N ILE A 79 0.06 7.27 11.73
CA ILE A 79 1.36 6.72 12.13
C ILE A 79 1.66 7.01 13.61
N ARG A 80 1.45 8.25 14.06
CA ARG A 80 1.75 8.64 15.44
C ARG A 80 0.82 8.00 16.46
N LEU A 81 -0.47 7.90 16.16
CA LEU A 81 -1.45 7.33 17.10
C LEU A 81 -1.42 5.80 17.15
N ASN A 82 -0.79 5.14 16.18
CA ASN A 82 -0.79 3.68 16.04
C ASN A 82 0.64 3.12 15.85
N PRO A 83 1.56 3.34 16.80
CA PRO A 83 2.98 3.00 16.63
C PRO A 83 3.25 1.49 16.48
N THR A 84 2.30 0.64 16.87
CA THR A 84 2.40 -0.82 16.70
C THR A 84 1.88 -1.32 15.35
N TYR A 85 1.31 -0.43 14.54
CA TYR A 85 0.77 -0.76 13.22
C TYR A 85 1.84 -0.50 12.16
N GLN A 86 1.93 -1.40 11.18
CA GLN A 86 2.75 -1.15 10.00
C GLN A 86 2.04 -0.15 9.08
N TYR A 87 2.70 0.95 8.73
CA TYR A 87 2.19 1.87 7.71
C TYR A 87 2.64 1.43 6.31
N ILE A 88 1.70 1.34 5.38
CA ILE A 88 1.94 0.94 3.99
C ILE A 88 1.30 2.00 3.08
N HIS A 89 2.12 2.57 2.22
CA HIS A 89 1.68 3.53 1.24
C HIS A 89 1.77 2.96 -0.17
N TYR A 90 0.67 3.04 -0.90
CA TYR A 90 0.59 2.63 -2.30
C TYR A 90 0.48 3.86 -3.19
N ASN A 91 1.50 4.09 -4.02
CA ASN A 91 1.34 4.98 -5.16
C ASN A 91 0.68 4.24 -6.34
N ASP A 92 0.29 4.96 -7.39
CA ASP A 92 -0.42 4.38 -8.55
C ASP A 92 0.31 3.16 -9.15
N SER A 93 1.64 3.24 -9.29
CA SER A 93 2.45 2.16 -9.88
C SER A 93 2.52 0.93 -8.96
N ILE A 94 2.69 1.14 -7.65
CA ILE A 94 2.71 0.07 -6.66
C ILE A 94 1.32 -0.58 -6.57
N ALA A 95 0.25 0.22 -6.59
CA ALA A 95 -1.13 -0.25 -6.56
C ALA A 95 -1.47 -1.11 -7.79
N GLU A 96 -1.16 -0.63 -9.00
CA GLU A 96 -1.39 -1.39 -10.22
C GLU A 96 -0.61 -2.71 -10.23
N ASN A 97 0.68 -2.66 -9.87
CA ASN A 97 1.51 -3.86 -9.80
C ASN A 97 1.01 -4.85 -8.74
N PHE A 98 0.45 -4.36 -7.63
CA PHE A 98 -0.19 -5.18 -6.62
C PHE A 98 -1.43 -5.88 -7.19
N VAL A 99 -2.34 -5.16 -7.84
CA VAL A 99 -3.54 -5.76 -8.46
C VAL A 99 -3.15 -6.82 -9.48
N ARG A 100 -2.21 -6.49 -10.38
CA ARG A 100 -1.72 -7.40 -11.42
C ARG A 100 -1.17 -8.72 -10.88
N ARG A 101 -0.53 -8.69 -9.71
CA ARG A 101 0.09 -9.87 -9.10
C ARG A 101 -0.88 -10.69 -8.26
N THR A 102 -1.88 -10.03 -7.67
CA THR A 102 -2.71 -10.61 -6.60
C THR A 102 -4.14 -10.94 -7.02
N MET A 103 -4.57 -10.52 -8.20
CA MET A 103 -5.92 -10.75 -8.72
C MET A 103 -5.90 -11.52 -10.06
N PRO A 104 -7.00 -12.22 -10.41
CA PRO A 104 -7.14 -12.82 -11.73
C PRO A 104 -7.03 -11.78 -12.85
N ASP A 105 -6.62 -12.24 -14.04
CA ASP A 105 -6.41 -11.36 -15.20
C ASP A 105 -7.62 -10.48 -15.50
N TYR A 106 -8.85 -11.00 -15.43
CA TYR A 106 -10.05 -10.21 -15.73
C TYR A 106 -10.24 -9.03 -14.77
N ILE A 107 -9.91 -9.19 -13.48
CA ILE A 107 -9.98 -8.10 -12.49
C ILE A 107 -8.89 -7.06 -12.77
N TYR A 108 -7.67 -7.51 -13.11
CA TYR A 108 -6.59 -6.59 -13.48
C TYR A 108 -6.93 -5.80 -14.74
N GLN A 109 -7.52 -6.44 -15.76
CA GLN A 109 -8.00 -5.78 -16.96
C GLN A 109 -9.06 -4.72 -16.64
N THR A 110 -10.05 -5.05 -15.80
CA THR A 110 -11.03 -4.07 -15.32
C THR A 110 -10.36 -2.88 -14.62
N TYR A 111 -9.38 -3.14 -13.74
CA TYR A 111 -8.67 -2.10 -13.00
C TYR A 111 -7.95 -1.11 -13.91
N ILE A 112 -7.26 -1.58 -14.95
CA ILE A 112 -6.53 -0.69 -15.88
C ILE A 112 -7.47 0.08 -16.83
N LEU A 113 -8.69 -0.42 -17.08
CA LEU A 113 -9.72 0.24 -17.88
C LEU A 113 -10.45 1.37 -17.14
N LEU A 114 -10.31 1.49 -15.82
CA LEU A 114 -10.83 2.62 -15.06
C LEU A 114 -10.05 3.89 -15.42
N HIS A 115 -10.72 4.84 -16.08
CA HIS A 115 -10.06 6.06 -16.57
C HIS A 115 -9.79 7.07 -15.46
N GLU A 116 -10.72 7.22 -14.52
CA GLU A 116 -10.61 8.21 -13.46
C GLU A 116 -9.76 7.70 -12.29
N PRO A 117 -8.77 8.47 -11.81
CA PRO A 117 -7.93 8.09 -10.68
C PRO A 117 -8.72 7.76 -9.40
N VAL A 118 -9.83 8.48 -9.18
CA VAL A 118 -10.72 8.24 -8.02
C VAL A 118 -11.35 6.85 -8.10
N MET A 119 -11.85 6.45 -9.28
CA MET A 119 -12.40 5.11 -9.47
C MET A 119 -11.35 4.01 -9.24
N LYS A 120 -10.09 4.23 -9.67
CA LYS A 120 -9.00 3.29 -9.38
C LYS A 120 -8.75 3.15 -7.88
N ALA A 121 -8.70 4.26 -7.14
CA ALA A 121 -8.53 4.23 -5.68
C ALA A 121 -9.70 3.53 -4.98
N ASP A 122 -10.93 3.84 -5.39
CA ASP A 122 -12.16 3.22 -4.89
C ASP A 122 -12.17 1.70 -5.15
N TYR A 123 -11.68 1.24 -6.30
CA TYR A 123 -11.61 -0.20 -6.56
C TYR A 123 -10.44 -0.85 -5.80
N PHE A 124 -9.28 -0.18 -5.76
CA PHE A 124 -8.09 -0.67 -5.09
C PHE A 124 -8.31 -0.91 -3.60
N ARG A 125 -9.06 -0.05 -2.88
CA ARG A 125 -9.29 -0.22 -1.44
C ARG A 125 -9.95 -1.57 -1.13
N TYR A 126 -10.89 -2.01 -1.95
CA TYR A 126 -11.54 -3.31 -1.76
C TYR A 126 -10.59 -4.45 -2.08
N ILE A 127 -9.83 -4.35 -3.17
CA ILE A 127 -8.84 -5.37 -3.56
C ILE A 127 -7.77 -5.54 -2.48
N VAL A 128 -7.19 -4.44 -1.98
CA VAL A 128 -6.10 -4.51 -1.00
C VAL A 128 -6.60 -5.03 0.35
N LEU A 129 -7.81 -4.67 0.78
CA LEU A 129 -8.43 -5.24 1.97
C LEU A 129 -8.82 -6.70 1.78
N LEU A 130 -9.28 -7.10 0.60
CA LEU A 130 -9.63 -8.49 0.30
C LEU A 130 -8.40 -9.38 0.37
N VAL A 131 -7.27 -8.93 -0.17
CA VAL A 131 -6.03 -9.72 -0.24
C VAL A 131 -5.23 -9.64 1.06
N LYS A 132 -5.05 -8.44 1.63
CA LYS A 132 -4.15 -8.22 2.78
C LYS A 132 -4.88 -8.04 4.10
N GLY A 133 -6.19 -7.78 4.08
CA GLY A 133 -6.90 -7.22 5.22
C GLY A 133 -6.32 -5.88 5.64
N GLY A 134 -6.58 -5.47 6.87
CA GLY A 134 -6.00 -4.28 7.47
C GLY A 134 -6.97 -3.15 7.64
N ILE A 135 -6.43 -1.94 7.70
CA ILE A 135 -7.17 -0.69 7.73
C ILE A 135 -6.81 0.09 6.49
N TYR A 136 -7.77 0.28 5.59
CA TYR A 136 -7.64 1.25 4.52
C TYR A 136 -8.22 2.58 4.98
N THR A 137 -7.56 3.68 4.68
CA THR A 137 -8.09 5.03 4.89
C THR A 137 -7.62 5.98 3.78
N ASP A 138 -8.48 6.91 3.34
CA ASP A 138 -8.10 7.90 2.33
C ASP A 138 -6.97 8.81 2.84
N MET A 139 -6.17 9.34 1.91
CA MET A 139 -4.93 10.08 2.22
C MET A 139 -5.17 11.42 2.94
N ASP A 140 -6.37 11.97 2.82
CA ASP A 140 -6.81 13.23 3.44
C ASP A 140 -7.56 13.02 4.77
N THR A 141 -7.66 11.78 5.26
CA THR A 141 -8.31 11.47 6.53
C THR A 141 -7.39 11.69 7.73
N ILE A 142 -7.87 12.39 8.75
CA ILE A 142 -7.15 12.62 10.02
C ILE A 142 -7.60 11.58 11.06
N CYS A 143 -6.64 10.87 11.64
CA CYS A 143 -6.84 9.98 12.77
C CYS A 143 -7.02 10.81 14.06
N LEU A 144 -8.19 10.68 14.68
CA LEU A 144 -8.52 11.37 15.94
C LEU A 144 -8.26 10.52 17.18
N GLN A 145 -8.29 9.19 17.04
CA GLN A 145 -8.11 8.23 18.13
C GLN A 145 -7.40 6.97 17.61
N PRO A 146 -6.62 6.26 18.46
CA PRO A 146 -5.99 5.01 18.06
C PRO A 146 -6.99 3.97 17.55
N ILE A 147 -6.61 3.15 16.58
CA ILE A 147 -7.46 2.12 15.97
C ILE A 147 -7.89 1.09 17.00
N ASP A 148 -7.01 0.74 17.94
CA ASP A 148 -7.29 -0.19 19.03
C ASP A 148 -8.40 0.31 19.99
N THR A 149 -8.84 1.58 19.90
CA THR A 149 -9.96 2.12 20.68
C THR A 149 -11.30 2.13 19.93
N TRP A 150 -11.32 1.81 18.62
CA TRP A 150 -12.54 1.84 17.81
C TRP A 150 -13.59 0.85 18.32
N ILE A 151 -13.16 -0.32 18.79
CA ILE A 151 -14.01 -1.35 19.39
C ILE A 151 -13.35 -1.93 20.66
N LYS A 152 -14.15 -2.49 21.57
CA LYS A 152 -13.69 -2.87 22.92
C LYS A 152 -13.26 -4.35 23.00
N GLY A 153 -12.05 -4.59 23.51
CA GLY A 153 -11.64 -5.87 24.14
C GLY A 153 -11.74 -7.12 23.26
N ILE A 154 -12.35 -8.19 23.80
CA ILE A 154 -12.47 -9.53 23.18
C ILE A 154 -13.09 -9.50 21.77
N ILE A 155 -13.92 -8.50 21.51
CA ILE A 155 -14.61 -8.33 20.22
C ILE A 155 -13.57 -8.09 19.12
N MET A 156 -12.52 -7.31 19.37
CA MET A 156 -11.47 -7.01 18.37
C MET A 156 -10.84 -8.28 17.76
N ASN A 157 -10.55 -9.29 18.59
CA ASN A 157 -9.93 -10.54 18.14
C ASN A 157 -10.89 -11.51 17.44
N ARG A 158 -12.18 -11.14 17.34
CA ARG A 158 -13.21 -11.89 16.60
C ARG A 158 -13.91 -11.04 15.54
N THR A 159 -13.44 -9.80 15.34
CA THR A 159 -14.01 -8.89 14.36
C THR A 159 -13.34 -9.13 13.02
N GLY A 160 -14.16 -9.39 12.00
CA GLY A 160 -13.69 -9.47 10.61
C GLY A 160 -13.90 -8.19 9.81
N LEU A 161 -14.73 -7.26 10.28
CA LEU A 161 -15.04 -6.01 9.58
C LEU A 161 -15.39 -4.92 10.60
N ILE A 162 -14.84 -3.72 10.41
CA ILE A 162 -15.25 -2.49 11.08
C ILE A 162 -15.52 -1.46 9.98
N ILE A 163 -16.73 -0.93 9.97
CA ILE A 163 -17.16 0.14 9.07
C ILE A 163 -18.07 1.11 9.83
N GLY A 164 -17.92 2.40 9.57
CA GLY A 164 -18.73 3.45 10.19
C GLY A 164 -20.00 3.76 9.39
N ILE A 165 -20.96 4.43 10.02
CA ILE A 165 -22.09 5.05 9.32
C ILE A 165 -21.64 6.42 8.82
N GLU A 166 -21.77 6.67 7.53
CA GLU A 166 -21.44 7.95 6.90
C GLU A 166 -22.64 8.91 6.94
N ALA A 167 -23.81 8.39 6.58
CA ALA A 167 -25.05 9.15 6.61
C ALA A 167 -26.19 8.24 7.10
N ASP A 168 -27.02 8.81 7.98
CA ASP A 168 -28.31 8.24 8.38
C ASP A 168 -29.38 9.29 8.11
N ALA A 169 -29.94 9.24 6.90
CA ALA A 169 -31.01 10.09 6.43
C ALA A 169 -32.40 9.47 6.72
N SER A 170 -32.49 8.44 7.56
CA SER A 170 -33.77 7.80 7.91
C SER A 170 -34.76 8.75 8.58
N LEU A 171 -34.26 9.85 9.15
CA LEU A 171 -35.06 10.89 9.80
C LEU A 171 -35.48 12.01 8.84
N TRP A 172 -35.09 11.98 7.56
CA TRP A 172 -35.36 13.04 6.59
C TRP A 172 -36.20 12.51 5.42
N ASP A 173 -37.37 13.10 5.21
CA ASP A 173 -38.30 12.72 4.14
C ASP A 173 -37.77 12.97 2.71
N VAL A 174 -36.61 13.66 2.58
CA VAL A 174 -36.02 14.09 1.30
C VAL A 174 -34.70 13.39 0.96
N TRP A 175 -34.41 12.22 1.51
CA TRP A 175 -33.18 11.48 1.18
C TRP A 175 -33.04 11.15 -0.32
N GLN A 176 -34.18 11.07 -1.04
CA GLN A 176 -34.26 10.78 -2.47
C GLN A 176 -33.81 12.00 -3.30
N GLY A 177 -32.50 12.08 -3.58
CA GLY A 177 -31.90 13.14 -4.40
C GLY A 177 -30.46 13.43 -4.00
N ASP A 178 -30.20 13.44 -2.69
CA ASP A 178 -28.88 13.71 -2.12
C ASP A 178 -28.13 12.42 -1.72
N TYR A 179 -28.87 11.33 -1.47
CA TYR A 179 -28.30 10.07 -1.00
C TYR A 179 -28.78 8.87 -1.83
N ALA A 180 -27.90 7.89 -2.02
CA ALA A 180 -28.24 6.67 -2.75
C ALA A 180 -29.20 5.76 -1.96
N ARG A 181 -29.13 5.79 -0.63
CA ARG A 181 -29.93 5.00 0.32
C ARG A 181 -30.13 5.79 1.62
N GLN A 182 -31.10 5.40 2.43
CA GLN A 182 -31.37 6.03 3.74
C GLN A 182 -30.19 5.92 4.71
N ILE A 183 -29.47 4.78 4.69
CA ILE A 183 -28.25 4.58 5.46
C ILE A 183 -27.11 4.33 4.47
N GLN A 184 -26.01 5.03 4.67
CA GLN A 184 -24.77 4.82 3.94
C GLN A 184 -23.63 4.55 4.92
N PHE A 185 -22.72 3.69 4.50
CA PHE A 185 -21.54 3.34 5.27
C PHE A 185 -20.32 4.05 4.72
N VAL A 186 -19.41 4.42 5.62
CA VAL A 186 -18.12 5.04 5.29
C VAL A 186 -17.36 4.17 4.30
N GLN A 187 -17.02 4.72 3.14
CA GLN A 187 -16.22 4.03 2.12
C GLN A 187 -14.73 4.38 2.20
N TRP A 188 -14.37 5.46 2.90
CA TRP A 188 -13.03 6.05 2.94
C TRP A 188 -12.22 5.67 4.18
N THR A 189 -12.78 4.91 5.13
CA THR A 189 -12.06 4.25 6.23
C THR A 189 -12.74 2.92 6.58
N ILE A 190 -12.07 1.81 6.31
CA ILE A 190 -12.61 0.47 6.49
C ILE A 190 -11.51 -0.40 7.12
N ALA A 191 -11.86 -1.19 8.13
CA ALA A 191 -10.99 -2.24 8.63
C ALA A 191 -11.58 -3.61 8.30
N ALA A 192 -10.79 -4.52 7.73
CA ALA A 192 -11.26 -5.85 7.36
C ALA A 192 -10.20 -6.93 7.57
N ALA A 193 -10.65 -8.15 7.86
CA ALA A 193 -9.82 -9.33 7.76
C ALA A 193 -9.65 -9.71 6.28
N PRO A 194 -8.50 -10.30 5.89
CA PRO A 194 -8.30 -10.80 4.54
C PRO A 194 -9.37 -11.85 4.21
N GLY A 195 -9.86 -11.83 2.97
CA GLY A 195 -10.89 -12.75 2.49
C GLY A 195 -12.27 -12.53 3.12
N HIS A 196 -12.58 -11.37 3.70
CA HIS A 196 -13.93 -11.13 4.24
C HIS A 196 -15.01 -11.21 3.14
N PRO A 197 -16.11 -11.99 3.32
CA PRO A 197 -17.12 -12.21 2.28
C PRO A 197 -17.73 -10.94 1.68
N ILE A 198 -17.97 -9.91 2.51
CA ILE A 198 -18.50 -8.63 2.03
C ILE A 198 -17.65 -8.00 0.91
N LEU A 199 -16.33 -8.23 0.91
CA LEU A 199 -15.42 -7.64 -0.07
C LEU A 199 -15.44 -8.37 -1.42
N TYR A 200 -16.06 -9.55 -1.49
CA TYR A 200 -16.29 -10.27 -2.75
C TYR A 200 -17.51 -9.77 -3.50
N GLU A 201 -18.55 -9.35 -2.76
CA GLU A 201 -19.88 -9.06 -3.30
C GLU A 201 -20.07 -7.59 -3.68
N ILE A 202 -19.03 -6.74 -3.58
CA ILE A 202 -19.07 -5.30 -3.93
C ILE A 202 -18.97 -5.06 -5.46
N GLY A 203 -19.44 -6.02 -6.26
CA GLY A 203 -19.51 -5.92 -7.74
C GLY A 203 -20.82 -5.36 -8.25
#